data_AF-A0A1G2MDF4-F1
#
_entry.id   AF-A0A1G2MDF4-F1
#
_cell.length_a   1.000
_cell.length_b   1.000
_cell.length_c   1.000
_cell.angle_alpha   90.00
_cell.angle_beta   90.00
_cell.angle_gamma   90.00
#
_symmetry.space_group_name_H-M   'P 1'
#
loop_
_entity.id
_entity.type
_entity.pdbx_description
1 polymer ?
#
loop_
_entity_poly.entity_id
_entity_poly.type
_entity_poly.pdbx_seq_one_letter_code
_entity_poly.pdbx_strand_id
1 'polypeptide(L)'
;MIFTLWHNLLAMEKRSRAWHEDDIADEFAEYREAQGFIEKWSEVSDVVYTYTRAKWSGHSTLAFPLPRRYFFWGALYMFPKYTLRWLFFALAGKIAGSEDLIREVRNPRKLSKVNEIAGKYHLDAERFCAICQRLLRYWLVLK
;
A
#
# COMPACT_ATOMS: atom_id res chain seq x y z
N MET A 1 5.12 -10.43 -15.44
CA MET A 1 4.98 -11.66 -14.62
C MET A 1 5.17 -11.38 -13.13
N ILE A 2 6.31 -10.85 -12.68
CA ILE A 2 6.56 -10.64 -11.23
C ILE A 2 5.54 -9.72 -10.54
N PHE A 3 5.21 -8.57 -11.13
CA PHE A 3 4.17 -7.67 -10.60
C PHE A 3 2.79 -8.34 -10.53
N THR A 4 2.43 -9.12 -11.54
CA THR A 4 1.16 -9.84 -11.59
C THR A 4 1.06 -10.88 -10.48
N LEU A 5 2.11 -11.68 -10.27
CA LEU A 5 2.17 -12.67 -9.20
C LEU A 5 2.09 -12.01 -7.82
N TRP A 6 2.82 -10.92 -7.62
CA TRP A 6 2.82 -10.18 -6.36
C TRP A 6 1.47 -9.51 -6.07
N HIS A 7 0.86 -8.85 -7.06
CA HIS A 7 -0.49 -8.29 -6.90
C HIS A 7 -1.56 -9.37 -6.71
N ASN A 8 -1.40 -10.56 -7.31
CA ASN A 8 -2.28 -11.71 -7.04
C ASN A 8 -2.15 -12.19 -5.59
N LEU A 9 -0.95 -12.17 -5.01
CA LEU A 9 -0.74 -12.52 -3.60
C LEU A 9 -1.40 -11.50 -2.67
N LEU A 10 -1.31 -10.21 -3.00
CA LEU A 10 -2.04 -9.17 -2.28
C LEU A 10 -3.56 -9.27 -2.53
N ALA A 11 -3.99 -9.76 -3.69
CA ALA A 11 -5.40 -9.94 -4.06
C ALA A 11 -6.29 -8.74 -3.66
N MET A 12 -5.78 -7.53 -3.86
CA MET A 12 -6.50 -6.31 -3.52
C MET A 12 -7.74 -6.17 -4.39
N GLU A 13 -8.77 -5.51 -3.86
CA GLU A 13 -9.98 -5.23 -4.62
C GLU A 13 -9.65 -4.45 -5.90
N LYS A 14 -10.17 -4.94 -7.03
CA LYS A 14 -10.08 -4.27 -8.33
C LYS A 14 -11.09 -3.14 -8.38
N ARG A 15 -10.64 -1.94 -8.76
CA ARG A 15 -11.48 -0.73 -8.81
C ARG A 15 -11.66 -0.23 -10.24
N SER A 16 -12.57 0.73 -10.41
CA SER A 16 -12.82 1.36 -11.70
C SER A 16 -11.59 2.09 -12.20
N ARG A 17 -11.58 2.40 -13.50
CA ARG A 17 -10.50 3.16 -14.12
C ARG A 17 -10.33 4.54 -13.49
N ALA A 18 -11.43 5.27 -13.30
CA ALA A 18 -11.42 6.61 -12.69
C ALA A 18 -10.77 6.59 -11.30
N TRP A 19 -11.13 5.59 -10.47
CA TRP A 19 -10.52 5.43 -9.15
C TRP A 19 -8.99 5.28 -9.22
N HIS A 20 -8.48 4.52 -10.19
CA HIS A 20 -7.04 4.36 -10.38
C HIS A 20 -6.36 5.60 -10.97
N GLU A 21 -7.05 6.36 -11.82
CA GLU A 21 -6.55 7.64 -12.32
C GLU A 21 -6.40 8.65 -11.19
N ASP A 22 -7.41 8.75 -10.31
CA ASP A 22 -7.39 9.60 -9.12
C ASP A 22 -6.28 9.15 -8.14
N ASP A 23 -6.19 7.85 -7.82
CA ASP A 23 -5.18 7.28 -6.91
C ASP A 23 -3.75 7.50 -7.46
N ILE A 24 -3.53 7.45 -8.77
CA ILE A 24 -2.23 7.78 -9.38
C ILE A 24 -1.96 9.30 -9.31
N ALA A 25 -2.97 10.13 -9.54
CA ALA A 25 -2.84 11.58 -9.52
C ALA A 25 -2.51 12.10 -8.11
N ASP A 26 -3.15 11.53 -7.07
CA ASP A 26 -2.90 11.85 -5.67
C ASP A 26 -1.45 11.52 -5.28
N GLU A 27 -1.00 10.29 -5.51
CA GLU A 27 0.39 9.88 -5.20
C GLU A 27 1.42 10.68 -6.02
N PHE A 28 1.08 11.09 -7.24
CA PHE A 28 1.93 11.96 -8.05
C PHE A 28 1.97 13.40 -7.52
N ALA A 29 0.89 13.90 -6.91
CA ALA A 29 0.90 15.17 -6.20
C ALA A 29 1.78 15.09 -4.95
N GLU A 30 1.65 14.03 -4.13
CA GLU A 30 2.52 13.78 -2.96
C GLU A 30 4.01 13.75 -3.39
N TYR A 31 4.33 13.08 -4.50
CA TYR A 31 5.68 13.09 -5.08
C TYR A 31 6.22 14.49 -5.44
N ARG A 32 5.36 15.38 -5.95
CA ARG A 32 5.77 16.75 -6.32
C ARG A 32 6.04 17.61 -5.10
N GLU A 33 5.35 17.36 -3.99
CA GLU A 33 5.47 18.11 -2.74
C GLU A 33 6.63 17.60 -1.87
N ALA A 34 6.95 16.30 -1.97
CA ALA A 34 8.01 15.64 -1.22
C ALA A 34 9.36 16.38 -1.27
N GLN A 35 9.99 16.54 -0.11
CA GLN A 35 11.26 17.22 0.07
C GLN A 35 12.37 16.24 0.46
N GLY A 36 13.52 16.36 -0.20
CA GLY A 36 14.66 15.48 0.05
C GLY A 36 14.58 14.13 -0.67
N PHE A 37 15.67 13.38 -0.61
CA PHE A 37 15.88 12.20 -1.45
C PHE A 37 15.10 10.97 -0.99
N ILE A 38 15.01 10.74 0.32
CA ILE A 38 14.34 9.55 0.88
C ILE A 38 12.83 9.65 0.70
N GLU A 39 12.25 10.80 1.03
CA GLU A 39 10.81 11.06 0.85
C GLU A 39 10.43 10.93 -0.62
N LYS A 40 11.17 11.58 -1.54
CA LYS A 40 10.92 11.41 -2.98
C LYS A 40 11.01 9.96 -3.44
N TRP A 41 11.95 9.17 -2.92
CA TRP A 41 12.05 7.76 -3.32
C TRP A 41 10.87 6.94 -2.77
N SER A 42 10.41 7.24 -1.55
CA SER A 42 9.16 6.70 -1.00
C SER A 42 7.98 7.01 -1.91
N GLU A 43 7.80 8.26 -2.33
CA GLU A 43 6.66 8.65 -3.16
C GLU A 43 6.75 8.05 -4.57
N VAL A 44 7.94 7.98 -5.16
CA VAL A 44 8.15 7.27 -6.44
C VAL A 44 7.69 5.81 -6.33
N SER A 45 7.95 5.14 -5.20
CA SER A 45 7.50 3.76 -5.00
C SER A 45 5.98 3.64 -4.88
N ASP A 46 5.31 4.65 -4.31
CA ASP A 46 3.85 4.67 -4.19
C ASP A 46 3.19 4.92 -5.54
N VAL A 47 3.72 5.84 -6.36
CA VAL A 47 3.30 6.02 -7.76
C VAL A 47 3.50 4.76 -8.60
N VAL A 48 4.61 4.03 -8.41
CA VAL A 48 4.84 2.74 -9.11
C VAL A 48 3.86 1.67 -8.64
N TYR A 49 3.53 1.64 -7.34
CA TYR A 49 2.52 0.73 -6.80
C TYR A 49 1.15 0.97 -7.44
N THR A 50 0.62 2.20 -7.39
CA THR A 50 -0.71 2.52 -7.92
C THR A 50 -0.80 2.28 -9.42
N TYR A 51 0.24 2.65 -10.17
CA TYR A 51 0.34 2.34 -11.60
C TYR A 51 0.33 0.83 -11.89
N THR A 52 1.17 0.04 -11.21
CA THR A 52 1.23 -1.42 -11.46
C THR A 52 -0.04 -2.13 -11.00
N ARG A 53 -0.68 -1.65 -9.93
CA ARG A 53 -1.99 -2.14 -9.47
C ARG A 53 -3.08 -1.87 -10.49
N ALA A 54 -3.08 -0.69 -11.12
CA ALA A 54 -4.06 -0.35 -12.14
C ALA A 54 -3.90 -1.25 -13.38
N LYS A 55 -2.65 -1.50 -13.82
CA LYS A 55 -2.36 -2.48 -14.89
C LYS A 55 -2.85 -3.88 -14.53
N TRP A 56 -2.57 -4.35 -13.32
CA TRP A 56 -3.03 -5.65 -12.83
C TRP A 56 -4.56 -5.75 -12.76
N SER A 57 -5.25 -4.65 -12.45
CA SER A 57 -6.71 -4.57 -12.41
C SER A 57 -7.36 -4.59 -13.80
N GLY A 58 -6.57 -4.53 -14.88
CA GLY A 58 -7.04 -4.58 -16.28
C GLY A 58 -6.91 -3.26 -17.03
N HIS A 59 -6.45 -2.18 -16.39
CA HIS A 59 -6.38 -0.83 -16.98
C HIS A 59 -5.04 -0.61 -17.69
N SER A 60 -4.76 -1.45 -18.68
CA SER A 60 -3.48 -1.50 -19.40
C SER A 60 -3.18 -0.26 -20.26
N THR A 61 -4.14 0.64 -20.46
CA THR A 61 -4.00 1.86 -21.26
C THR A 61 -3.47 3.04 -20.47
N LEU A 62 -3.45 2.98 -19.13
CA LEU A 62 -3.00 4.10 -18.29
C LEU A 62 -1.51 4.40 -18.51
N ALA A 63 -1.18 5.69 -18.59
CA ALA A 63 0.20 6.15 -18.74
C ALA A 63 0.91 6.22 -17.37
N PHE A 64 2.20 5.91 -17.35
CA PHE A 64 3.02 6.15 -16.17
C PHE A 64 3.41 7.64 -16.11
N PRO A 65 3.14 8.37 -15.02
CA PRO A 65 3.32 9.81 -14.97
C PRO A 65 4.78 10.28 -14.82
N LEU A 66 5.71 9.35 -14.56
CA LEU A 66 7.14 9.65 -14.36
C LEU A 66 8.03 9.13 -15.51
N PRO A 67 9.25 9.66 -15.66
CA PRO A 67 10.21 9.10 -16.61
C PRO A 67 10.50 7.63 -16.32
N ARG A 68 10.61 6.80 -17.37
CA ARG A 68 10.74 5.33 -17.25
C ARG A 68 11.84 4.85 -16.31
N ARG A 69 12.93 5.59 -16.16
CA ARG A 69 14.02 5.26 -15.21
C ARG A 69 13.54 5.18 -13.75
N TYR A 70 12.57 6.00 -13.35
CA TYR A 70 12.03 6.00 -11.99
C TYR A 70 11.19 4.77 -11.71
N PHE A 71 10.66 4.09 -12.74
CA PHE A 71 9.91 2.86 -12.57
C PHE A 71 10.74 1.77 -11.89
N PHE A 72 11.99 1.58 -12.34
CA PHE A 72 12.87 0.58 -11.77
C PHE A 72 13.23 0.89 -10.31
N TRP A 73 13.61 2.13 -10.03
CA TRP A 73 13.94 2.58 -8.67
C TRP A 73 12.75 2.51 -7.73
N GLY A 74 11.57 2.92 -8.19
CA GLY A 74 10.33 2.80 -7.43
C GLY A 74 9.98 1.35 -7.16
N ALA A 75 10.06 0.47 -8.17
CA ALA A 75 9.78 -0.95 -8.00
C ALA A 75 10.70 -1.62 -6.97
N LEU A 76 11.99 -1.29 -6.97
CA LEU A 76 12.97 -1.84 -6.04
C LEU A 76 12.59 -1.55 -4.58
N TYR A 77 12.08 -0.35 -4.30
CA TYR A 77 11.63 0.03 -2.95
C TYR A 77 10.19 -0.39 -2.65
N MET A 78 9.33 -0.42 -3.68
CA MET A 78 7.92 -0.80 -3.60
C MET A 78 7.73 -2.21 -3.03
N PHE A 79 8.41 -3.21 -3.60
CA PHE A 79 8.22 -4.60 -3.18
C PHE A 79 8.43 -4.80 -1.67
N PRO A 80 9.60 -4.45 -1.08
CA PRO A 80 9.79 -4.62 0.35
C PRO A 80 8.85 -3.74 1.18
N LYS A 81 8.66 -2.46 0.81
CA LYS A 81 7.77 -1.52 1.52
C LYS A 81 6.35 -2.06 1.66
N TYR A 82 5.74 -2.46 0.55
CA TYR A 82 4.35 -2.92 0.53
C TYR A 82 4.20 -4.35 1.06
N THR A 83 5.20 -5.23 0.86
CA THR A 83 5.18 -6.58 1.44
C THR A 83 5.29 -6.53 2.97
N LEU A 84 6.08 -5.59 3.52
CA LEU A 84 6.14 -5.37 4.95
C LEU A 84 4.81 -4.84 5.52
N ARG A 85 4.15 -3.91 4.82
CA ARG A 85 2.81 -3.43 5.21
C ARG A 85 1.79 -4.57 5.19
N TRP A 86 1.81 -5.39 4.15
CA TRP A 86 0.96 -6.58 4.07
C TRP A 86 1.19 -7.53 5.25
N LEU A 87 2.45 -7.90 5.51
CA LEU A 87 2.81 -8.81 6.59
C LEU A 87 2.40 -8.24 7.95
N PHE A 88 2.58 -6.93 8.14
CA PHE A 88 2.17 -6.23 9.35
C PHE A 88 0.67 -6.40 9.61
N PHE A 89 -0.18 -6.14 8.61
CA PHE A 89 -1.63 -6.27 8.77
C PHE A 89 -2.09 -7.72 8.86
N ALA A 90 -1.47 -8.64 8.14
CA ALA A 90 -1.75 -10.06 8.27
C ALA A 90 -1.47 -10.56 9.69
N LEU A 91 -0.36 -10.12 10.31
CA LEU A 91 -0.04 -10.45 11.69
C LEU A 91 -0.99 -9.75 12.68
N ALA A 92 -1.26 -8.46 12.49
CA ALA A 92 -2.18 -7.71 13.34
C ALA A 92 -3.58 -8.35 13.35
N GLY A 93 -4.08 -8.76 12.17
CA GLY A 93 -5.35 -9.46 12.03
C GLY A 93 -5.36 -10.80 12.76
N LYS A 94 -4.28 -11.59 12.62
CA LYS A 94 -4.13 -12.85 13.35
C LYS A 94 -4.17 -12.66 14.88
N ILE A 95 -3.51 -11.63 15.39
CA ILE A 95 -3.51 -11.30 16.83
C ILE A 95 -4.89 -10.78 17.29
N ALA A 96 -5.58 -10.04 16.43
CA ALA A 96 -6.93 -9.54 16.70
C ALA A 96 -8.00 -10.63 16.64
N GLY A 97 -7.69 -11.80 16.08
CA GLY A 97 -8.63 -12.91 15.91
C GLY A 97 -9.48 -12.81 14.65
N SER A 98 -8.99 -12.13 13.61
CA SER A 98 -9.64 -12.07 12.30
C SER A 98 -9.79 -13.47 11.71
N GLU A 99 -11.00 -13.83 11.31
CA GLU A 99 -11.27 -15.07 10.55
C GLU A 99 -10.71 -14.98 9.13
N ASP A 100 -10.77 -13.77 8.56
CA ASP A 100 -10.25 -13.47 7.24
C ASP A 100 -8.78 -13.06 7.25
N LEU A 101 -8.06 -13.41 6.19
CA LEU A 101 -6.69 -12.95 5.98
C LEU A 101 -6.68 -11.48 5.56
N ILE A 102 -6.15 -10.60 6.40
CA ILE A 102 -5.99 -9.19 6.05
C ILE A 102 -4.90 -9.04 4.98
N ARG A 103 -5.28 -8.50 3.82
CA ARG A 103 -4.39 -8.31 2.66
C ARG A 103 -4.04 -6.85 2.38
N GLU A 104 -4.36 -5.99 3.33
CA GLU A 104 -4.20 -4.55 3.20
C GLU A 104 -2.74 -4.15 3.25
N VAL A 105 -2.41 -3.11 2.49
CA VAL A 105 -1.05 -2.57 2.37
C VAL A 105 -1.01 -1.06 2.60
N ARG A 106 -2.02 -0.54 3.29
CA ARG A 106 -2.13 0.88 3.64
C ARG A 106 -1.02 1.29 4.62
N ASN A 107 -0.84 2.59 4.82
CA ASN A 107 0.11 3.05 5.82
C ASN A 107 -0.44 2.79 7.24
N PRO A 108 0.20 1.93 8.05
CA PRO A 108 -0.26 1.62 9.42
C PRO A 108 -0.16 2.81 10.39
N ARG A 109 0.55 3.88 10.04
CA ARG A 109 0.63 5.11 10.85
C ARG A 109 -0.62 5.99 10.75
N LYS A 110 -1.36 5.90 9.64
CA LYS A 110 -2.58 6.69 9.44
C LYS A 110 -3.74 5.98 10.16
N LEU A 111 -4.09 6.45 11.37
CA LEU A 111 -5.16 5.83 12.19
C LEU A 111 -6.50 5.73 11.47
N SER A 112 -6.84 6.71 10.62
CA SER A 112 -8.01 6.65 9.76
C SER A 112 -8.02 5.40 8.87
N LYS A 113 -6.86 5.01 8.31
CA LYS A 113 -6.71 3.80 7.50
C LYS A 113 -6.79 2.53 8.33
N VAL A 114 -6.25 2.53 9.55
CA VAL A 114 -6.37 1.38 10.45
C VAL A 114 -7.84 1.14 10.83
N ASN A 115 -8.60 2.20 11.09
CA ASN A 115 -10.03 2.12 11.36
C ASN A 115 -10.85 1.65 10.15
N GLU A 116 -10.56 2.14 8.95
CA GLU A 116 -11.18 1.65 7.71
C GLU A 116 -10.96 0.12 7.54
N ILE A 117 -9.75 -0.37 7.85
CA ILE A 117 -9.43 -1.80 7.79
C ILE A 117 -10.18 -2.57 8.86
N ALA A 118 -10.23 -2.09 10.11
CA ALA A 118 -10.98 -2.74 11.17
C ALA A 118 -12.46 -2.91 10.79
N GLY A 119 -13.08 -1.87 10.24
CA GLY A 119 -14.47 -1.92 9.76
C GLY A 119 -14.66 -2.91 8.60
N LYS A 120 -13.71 -2.94 7.65
CA LYS A 120 -13.76 -3.87 6.50
C LYS A 120 -13.68 -5.34 6.90
N TYR A 121 -12.92 -5.65 7.95
CA TYR A 121 -12.67 -7.01 8.43
C TYR A 121 -13.51 -7.37 9.68
N HIS A 122 -14.52 -6.56 10.01
CA HIS A 122 -15.41 -6.77 11.16
C HIS A 122 -14.67 -6.94 12.50
N LEU A 123 -13.58 -6.21 12.68
CA LEU A 123 -12.76 -6.23 13.89
C LEU A 123 -13.17 -5.10 14.84
N ASP A 124 -12.94 -5.32 16.13
CA ASP A 124 -13.03 -4.25 17.13
C ASP A 124 -11.95 -3.18 16.84
N ALA A 125 -12.39 -1.97 16.52
CA ALA A 125 -11.52 -0.90 16.05
C ALA A 125 -10.52 -0.44 17.12
N GLU A 126 -10.94 -0.35 18.38
CA GLU A 126 -10.08 0.09 19.49
C GLU A 126 -8.98 -0.93 19.75
N ARG A 127 -9.35 -2.22 19.88
CA ARG A 127 -8.42 -3.33 20.08
C ARG A 127 -7.46 -3.48 18.90
N PHE A 128 -7.97 -3.40 17.67
CA PHE A 128 -7.14 -3.52 16.47
C PHE A 128 -6.14 -2.36 16.36
N CYS A 129 -6.57 -1.13 16.64
CA CYS A 129 -5.69 0.03 16.72
C CYS A 129 -4.60 -0.15 17.77
N ALA A 130 -4.95 -0.60 18.99
CA ALA A 130 -3.98 -0.84 20.05
C ALA A 130 -2.93 -1.90 19.66
N ILE A 131 -3.36 -2.99 19.00
CA ILE A 131 -2.45 -4.02 18.46
C ILE A 131 -1.51 -3.41 17.42
N CYS A 132 -2.04 -2.66 16.46
CA CYS A 132 -1.23 -2.01 15.42
C CYS A 132 -0.19 -1.05 16.03
N GLN A 133 -0.59 -0.20 16.97
CA GLN A 133 0.32 0.72 17.66
C GLN A 133 1.43 -0.01 18.42
N ARG A 134 1.11 -1.14 19.07
CA ARG A 134 2.11 -1.96 19.76
C ARG A 134 3.08 -2.62 18.79
N LEU A 135 2.58 -3.17 17.68
CA LEU A 135 3.42 -3.80 16.64
C LEU A 135 4.34 -2.80 15.94
N LEU A 136 3.88 -1.56 15.70
CA LEU A 136 4.68 -0.49 15.09
C LEU A 136 5.95 -0.16 15.87
N ARG A 137 5.99 -0.44 17.17
CA ARG A 137 7.21 -0.26 17.99
C ARG A 137 8.36 -1.13 17.51
N TYR A 138 8.05 -2.32 16.99
CA TYR A 138 9.01 -3.31 16.51
C TYR A 138 9.27 -3.22 15.01
N TRP A 139 8.33 -2.68 14.23
CA TRP A 139 8.49 -2.47 12.80
C TRP A 139 9.14 -1.11 12.47
N LEU A 140 10.45 -0.99 12.75
CA LEU A 140 11.21 0.26 12.55
C LEU A 140 11.23 0.74 11.08
N VAL A 141 11.12 -0.18 10.12
CA VAL A 141 11.13 0.13 8.68
C VAL A 141 9.78 0.69 8.19
N LEU A 142 8.72 0.56 9.00
CA LEU A 142 7.40 1.16 8.74
C LEU A 142 7.19 2.47 9.52
N LYS A 143 8.24 2.95 10.23
CA LYS A 143 8.25 4.27 10.87
C LYS A 143 8.53 5.36 9.87
#